data_AF-A0A352YZE5-F1
#
_entry.id   AF-A0A352YZE5-F1
#
_cell.length_a   1.000
_cell.length_b   1.000
_cell.length_c   1.000
_cell.angle_alpha   90.00
_cell.angle_beta   90.00
_cell.angle_gamma   90.00
#
_symmetry.space_group_name_H-M   'P 1'
#
loop_
_entity.id
_entity.type
_entity.pdbx_description
1 polymer ?
#
loop_
_entity_poly.entity_id
_entity_poly.type
_entity_poly.pdbx_seq_one_letter_code
_entity_poly.pdbx_strand_id
1 'polypeptide(L)'
;MKKRNLIAILIIVAITGSLSTLFTSCKTGKNIGLQLYSIRDSITKDVPAAIEKVAKMGYKFVEPAGYRDGMFYGMDPAAFKELCDKNGLPVLSSHSSRPLPDETNYAET
;
A
#
# COMPACT_ATOMS: atom_id res chain seq x y z
N MET A 1 14.13 12.96 52.85
CA MET A 1 12.87 13.58 52.39
C MET A 1 11.71 13.09 53.25
N LYS A 2 10.76 13.96 53.64
CA LYS A 2 9.61 13.54 54.45
C LYS A 2 8.66 12.66 53.61
N LYS A 3 8.08 11.60 54.19
CA LYS A 3 7.19 10.64 53.49
C LYS A 3 6.05 11.32 52.72
N ARG A 4 5.53 12.44 53.24
CA ARG A 4 4.53 13.30 52.59
C ARG A 4 5.02 13.93 51.26
N ASN A 5 6.29 14.32 51.17
CA ASN A 5 6.85 14.87 49.93
C ASN A 5 7.04 13.77 48.88
N LEU A 6 7.34 12.54 49.32
CA LEU A 6 7.47 11.39 48.41
C LEU A 6 6.12 11.02 47.77
N ILE A 7 5.05 11.02 48.58
CA ILE A 7 3.68 10.74 48.12
C ILE A 7 3.19 11.83 47.15
N ALA A 8 3.46 13.10 47.46
CA ALA A 8 3.08 14.21 46.57
C ALA A 8 3.77 14.14 45.20
N ILE A 9 5.06 13.78 45.16
CA ILE A 9 5.81 13.61 43.91
C ILE A 9 5.24 12.46 43.07
N LEU A 10 4.91 11.32 43.70
CA LEU A 10 4.31 10.18 43.01
C LEU A 10 2.96 10.51 42.37
N ILE A 11 2.12 11.29 43.06
CA ILE A 11 0.83 11.73 42.53
C ILE A 11 1.02 12.67 41.33
N ILE A 12 1.96 13.60 41.41
CA ILE A 12 2.24 14.53 40.30
C ILE A 12 2.70 13.78 39.05
N VAL A 13 3.61 12.80 39.18
CA VAL A 13 4.09 11.97 38.06
C VAL A 13 2.96 11.15 37.45
N ALA A 14 2.07 10.58 38.26
CA ALA A 14 0.90 9.84 37.76
C ALA A 14 -0.07 10.73 36.98
N ILE A 15 -0.30 11.96 37.44
CA ILE A 15 -1.17 12.92 36.75
C ILE A 15 -0.53 13.41 35.43
N THR A 16 0.78 13.68 35.42
CA THR A 16 1.48 14.12 34.19
C THR A 16 1.57 13.03 33.14
N GLY A 17 1.79 11.76 33.53
CA GLY A 17 1.77 10.63 32.61
C GLY A 17 0.39 10.34 32.00
N SER A 18 -0.68 10.62 32.77
CA SER A 18 -2.07 10.44 32.31
C SER A 18 -2.53 11.55 31.36
N LEU A 19 -1.91 12.75 31.41
CA LEU A 19 -2.24 13.87 30.52
C LEU A 19 -1.58 13.72 29.14
N SER A 20 -0.50 12.95 29.02
CA SER A 20 0.24 12.75 27.75
C SER A 20 -0.56 11.94 26.73
N THR A 21 -1.45 11.05 27.18
CA THR A 21 -2.29 10.21 26.31
C THR A 21 -3.45 10.98 25.69
N LEU A 22 -3.87 12.12 26.27
CA LEU A 22 -4.95 12.97 25.76
C LEU A 22 -4.56 13.77 24.51
N PHE A 23 -3.26 13.98 24.27
CA PHE A 23 -2.75 14.69 23.08
C PHE A 23 -2.29 13.75 21.96
N THR A 24 -2.42 12.43 22.14
CA THR A 24 -2.22 11.48 21.04
C THR A 24 -3.46 11.49 20.16
N SER A 25 -3.53 12.47 19.26
CA SER A 25 -4.44 12.40 18.11
C SER A 25 -4.14 11.11 17.36
N CYS A 26 -5.14 10.23 17.22
CA CYS A 26 -5.01 9.02 16.43
C CYS A 26 -4.73 9.43 14.99
N LYS A 27 -3.46 9.45 14.59
CA LYS A 27 -3.02 9.68 13.22
C LYS A 27 -3.34 8.42 12.44
N THR A 28 -4.61 8.23 12.09
CA THR A 28 -5.02 7.09 11.27
C THR A 28 -4.24 7.18 9.95
N GLY A 29 -3.47 6.14 9.65
CA GLY A 29 -2.73 6.08 8.40
C GLY A 29 -3.72 6.19 7.24
N LYS A 30 -3.47 7.09 6.29
CA LYS A 30 -4.32 7.18 5.09
C LYS A 30 -4.20 5.87 4.31
N ASN A 31 -5.34 5.30 3.93
CA ASN A 31 -5.39 4.10 3.10
C ASN A 31 -5.53 4.49 1.62
N ILE A 32 -4.42 4.86 0.99
CA ILE A 32 -4.40 5.38 -0.39
C ILE A 32 -3.72 4.36 -1.29
N GLY A 33 -4.38 4.00 -2.39
CA GLY A 33 -3.83 3.16 -3.44
C GLY A 33 -3.37 3.95 -4.66
N LEU A 34 -2.62 3.29 -5.54
CA LEU A 34 -2.16 3.85 -6.81
C LEU A 34 -2.52 2.92 -7.97
N GLN A 35 -3.23 3.48 -8.96
CA GLN A 35 -3.31 2.86 -10.29
C GLN A 35 -1.98 3.13 -11.03
N LEU A 36 -1.24 2.04 -11.25
CA LEU A 36 0.11 1.99 -11.80
C LEU A 36 0.25 2.56 -13.23
N TYR A 37 -0.83 2.71 -14.00
CA TYR A 37 -0.82 3.42 -15.29
C TYR A 37 -0.35 4.89 -15.14
N SER A 38 -0.56 5.48 -13.96
CA SER A 38 -0.07 6.82 -13.61
C SER A 38 1.46 6.93 -13.69
N ILE A 39 2.17 5.80 -13.55
CA ILE A 39 3.64 5.70 -13.60
C ILE A 39 4.12 4.82 -14.76
N ARG A 40 3.31 4.62 -15.81
CA ARG A 40 3.57 3.69 -16.93
C ARG A 40 4.99 3.78 -17.49
N ASP A 41 5.55 4.97 -17.65
CA ASP A 41 6.90 5.16 -18.22
C ASP A 41 8.02 4.71 -17.27
N SER A 42 7.76 4.73 -15.95
CA SER A 42 8.73 4.29 -14.93
C SER A 42 8.65 2.77 -14.72
N ILE A 43 7.44 2.23 -14.58
CA ILE A 43 7.24 0.80 -14.32
C ILE A 43 7.60 -0.07 -15.53
N THR A 44 7.42 0.42 -16.76
CA THR A 44 7.84 -0.30 -17.97
C THR A 44 9.36 -0.40 -18.13
N LYS A 45 10.13 0.49 -17.47
CA LYS A 45 11.60 0.45 -17.49
C LYS A 45 12.17 -0.54 -16.48
N ASP A 46 11.60 -0.55 -15.27
CA ASP A 46 12.07 -1.38 -14.16
C ASP A 46 10.91 -1.60 -13.17
N VAL A 47 10.29 -2.78 -13.24
CA VAL A 47 9.11 -3.11 -12.42
C VAL A 47 9.46 -3.18 -10.93
N PRO A 48 10.50 -3.93 -10.49
CA PRO A 48 10.89 -3.95 -9.08
C PRO A 48 11.20 -2.58 -8.49
N ALA A 49 12.01 -1.77 -9.19
CA ALA A 49 12.40 -0.45 -8.68
C ALA A 49 11.21 0.52 -8.61
N ALA A 50 10.27 0.43 -9.55
CA ALA A 50 9.06 1.24 -9.52
C ALA A 50 8.16 0.88 -8.33
N ILE A 51 7.91 -0.42 -8.10
CA ILE A 51 7.08 -0.89 -6.97
C ILE A 51 7.71 -0.50 -5.62
N GLU A 52 9.03 -0.66 -5.47
CA GLU A 52 9.75 -0.24 -4.26
C GLU A 52 9.60 1.26 -4.01
N LYS A 53 9.70 2.10 -5.05
CA LYS A 53 9.50 3.56 -4.93
C LYS A 53 8.07 3.91 -4.54
N VAL A 54 7.07 3.24 -5.11
CA VAL A 54 5.65 3.42 -4.73
C VAL A 54 5.43 3.10 -3.25
N ALA A 55 6.04 2.02 -2.75
CA ALA A 55 5.95 1.66 -1.33
C ALA A 55 6.60 2.73 -0.44
N LYS A 56 7.79 3.21 -0.82
CA LYS A 56 8.51 4.29 -0.11
C LYS A 56 7.75 5.62 -0.10
N MET A 57 6.95 5.90 -1.13
CA MET A 57 6.05 7.07 -1.16
C MET A 57 4.89 6.98 -0.15
N GLY A 58 4.60 5.78 0.38
CA GLY A 58 3.61 5.58 1.43
C GLY A 58 2.24 5.10 0.95
N TYR A 59 2.09 4.76 -0.32
CA TYR A 59 0.89 4.06 -0.83
C TYR A 59 0.70 2.72 -0.11
N LYS A 60 -0.55 2.26 -0.04
CA LYS A 60 -0.97 1.09 0.74
C LYS A 60 -1.40 -0.10 -0.10
N PHE A 61 -1.70 0.12 -1.37
CA PHE A 61 -2.07 -0.92 -2.31
C PHE A 61 -1.88 -0.41 -3.73
N VAL A 62 -1.89 -1.32 -4.69
CA VAL A 62 -1.77 -0.99 -6.10
C VAL A 62 -2.87 -1.62 -6.92
N GLU A 63 -3.19 -0.95 -8.02
CA GLU A 63 -4.03 -1.46 -9.09
C GLU A 63 -3.18 -1.52 -10.36
N PRO A 64 -2.75 -2.70 -10.84
CA PRO A 64 -2.06 -2.84 -12.11
C PRO A 64 -2.96 -2.51 -13.30
N ALA A 65 -2.31 -2.28 -14.42
CA ALA A 65 -2.91 -2.11 -15.73
C ALA A 65 -2.08 -2.86 -16.78
N GLY A 66 -2.62 -2.99 -17.98
CA GLY A 66 -1.88 -3.55 -19.11
C GLY A 66 -1.64 -5.05 -19.01
N TYR A 67 -2.61 -5.78 -18.45
CA TYR A 67 -2.63 -7.24 -18.57
C TYR A 67 -2.65 -7.64 -20.03
N ARG A 68 -1.62 -8.36 -20.48
CA ARG A 68 -1.50 -8.82 -21.87
C ARG A 68 -0.71 -10.12 -21.90
N ASP A 69 -1.12 -11.04 -22.77
CA ASP A 69 -0.45 -12.33 -22.96
C ASP A 69 -0.29 -13.13 -21.65
N GLY A 70 -1.24 -13.00 -20.72
CA GLY A 70 -1.19 -13.67 -19.43
C GLY A 70 -0.33 -12.98 -18.38
N MET A 71 0.22 -11.79 -18.65
CA MET A 71 1.27 -11.17 -17.83
C MET A 71 0.95 -9.72 -17.46
N PHE A 72 1.57 -9.25 -16.36
CA PHE A 72 1.61 -7.84 -15.97
C PHE A 72 3.03 -7.30 -16.14
N TYR A 73 3.21 -6.29 -16.99
CA TYR A 73 4.53 -5.66 -17.22
C TYR A 73 5.64 -6.67 -17.59
N GLY A 74 5.28 -7.77 -18.29
CA GLY A 74 6.22 -8.84 -18.64
C GLY A 74 6.50 -9.85 -17.51
N MET A 75 5.78 -9.76 -16.39
CA MET A 75 5.87 -10.70 -15.26
C MET A 75 4.65 -11.61 -15.19
N ASP A 76 4.87 -12.86 -14.78
CA ASP A 76 3.79 -13.76 -14.37
C ASP A 76 2.96 -13.12 -13.23
N PRO A 77 1.63 -13.26 -13.22
CA PRO A 77 0.77 -12.66 -12.20
C PRO A 77 1.12 -13.05 -10.77
N ALA A 78 1.53 -14.30 -10.52
CA ALA A 78 1.92 -14.76 -9.19
C ALA A 78 3.23 -14.10 -8.74
N ALA A 79 4.21 -14.01 -9.64
CA ALA A 79 5.48 -13.33 -9.36
C ALA A 79 5.28 -11.81 -9.15
N PHE A 80 4.42 -11.18 -9.94
CA PHE A 80 4.08 -9.77 -9.76
C PHE A 80 3.39 -9.51 -8.41
N LYS A 81 2.45 -10.39 -8.01
CA LYS A 81 1.80 -10.33 -6.71
C LYS A 81 2.81 -10.47 -5.57
N GLU A 82 3.71 -11.45 -5.64
CA GLU A 82 4.75 -11.66 -4.62
C GLU A 82 5.66 -10.43 -4.47
N LEU A 83 6.09 -9.83 -5.59
CA LEU A 83 6.87 -8.60 -5.59
C LEU A 83 6.14 -7.47 -4.86
N CYS A 84 4.85 -7.28 -5.14
CA CYS A 84 4.04 -6.24 -4.53
C CYS A 84 3.82 -6.50 -3.03
N ASP A 85 3.48 -7.73 -2.64
CA ASP A 85 3.27 -8.14 -1.25
C ASP A 85 4.56 -7.99 -0.41
N LYS A 86 5.72 -8.35 -0.98
CA LYS A 86 7.04 -8.16 -0.35
C LYS A 86 7.33 -6.69 -0.03
N ASN A 87 6.79 -5.77 -0.82
CA ASN A 87 6.90 -4.33 -0.61
C ASN A 87 5.75 -3.73 0.23
N GLY A 88 4.87 -4.56 0.79
CA GLY A 88 3.71 -4.09 1.57
C GLY A 88 2.66 -3.38 0.72
N LEU A 89 2.57 -3.71 -0.57
CA LEU A 89 1.62 -3.15 -1.53
C LEU A 89 0.69 -4.24 -2.06
N PRO A 90 -0.30 -4.74 -1.30
CA PRO A 90 -1.26 -5.69 -1.83
C PRO A 90 -1.91 -5.19 -3.13
N VAL A 91 -2.13 -6.11 -4.07
CA VAL A 91 -2.87 -5.85 -5.30
C VAL A 91 -4.37 -6.03 -5.03
N LEU A 92 -5.16 -4.96 -5.12
CA LEU A 92 -6.59 -4.98 -4.73
C LEU A 92 -7.58 -4.83 -5.91
N SER A 93 -7.09 -4.52 -7.10
CA SER A 93 -7.91 -4.32 -8.30
C SER A 93 -7.04 -4.54 -9.56
N SER A 94 -7.62 -4.49 -10.75
CA SER A 94 -6.87 -4.49 -12.01
C SER A 94 -7.66 -3.84 -13.14
N HIS A 95 -7.00 -2.99 -13.93
CA HIS A 95 -7.49 -2.57 -15.24
C HIS A 95 -7.05 -3.58 -16.31
N SER A 96 -7.96 -4.46 -16.68
CA SER A 96 -7.78 -5.46 -17.73
C SER A 96 -8.96 -5.40 -18.69
N SER A 97 -8.68 -5.50 -20.00
CA SER A 97 -9.71 -5.56 -21.04
C SER A 97 -9.68 -6.91 -21.73
N ARG A 98 -10.86 -7.39 -22.12
CA ARG A 98 -11.01 -8.45 -23.10
C ARG A 98 -11.57 -7.78 -24.37
N PRO A 99 -10.85 -7.80 -25.51
CA PRO A 99 -11.40 -7.27 -26.75
C PRO A 99 -12.69 -8.03 -27.11
N LEU A 100 -13.63 -7.33 -27.74
CA LEU A 100 -14.82 -7.99 -28.29
C LEU A 100 -14.38 -8.98 -29.38
N PRO A 101 -15.11 -10.11 -29.53
CA PRO A 101 -14.88 -10.99 -30.65
C PRO A 101 -15.13 -10.25 -31.97
N ASP A 102 -14.34 -10.59 -32.98
CA ASP A 102 -14.54 -10.24 -34.37
C ASP A 102 -15.24 -11.40 -35.12
N GLU A 103 -15.46 -11.23 -36.42
CA GLU A 103 -16.14 -12.21 -37.27
C GLU A 103 -15.49 -13.61 -37.23
N THR A 104 -14.21 -13.71 -36.86
CA THR A 104 -13.45 -14.97 -36.88
C THR A 104 -13.51 -15.76 -35.57
N ASN A 105 -13.94 -15.15 -34.46
CA ASN A 105 -13.90 -15.76 -33.12
C ASN A 105 -15.19 -15.59 -32.29
N TYR A 106 -16.30 -15.22 -32.94
CA TYR A 106 -17.63 -15.08 -32.33
C TYR A 106 -18.16 -16.36 -31.66
N ALA A 107 -17.70 -17.54 -32.11
CA ALA A 107 -18.12 -18.83 -31.56
C ALA A 107 -17.34 -19.24 -30.27
N GLU A 108 -16.26 -18.52 -29.92
CA GLU A 108 -15.39 -18.83 -28.77
C GLU A 108 -15.73 -18.02 -27.51
N THR A 109 -16.73 -17.14 -27.57
CA THR A 109 -17.22 -16.36 -26.42
C THR A 109 -18.41 -17.01 -25.73
#